data_AF-A0A2E7E7K0-F1
#
_entry.id   AF-A0A2E7E7K0-F1
#
_cell.length_a   1.000
_cell.length_b   1.000
_cell.length_c   1.000
_cell.angle_alpha   90.00
_cell.angle_beta   90.00
_cell.angle_gamma   90.00
#
_symmetry.space_group_name_H-M   'P 1'
#
loop_
_entity.id
_entity.type
_entity.pdbx_description
1 polymer ?
#
loop_
_entity_poly.entity_id
_entity_poly.type
_entity_poly.pdbx_seq_one_letter_code
_entity_poly.pdbx_strand_id
1 'polypeptide(L)'
;MVLERDNKGGPDAAIKRIYSVEMSELTSGNTVSKLLLRDIKADLDATGAMTFEKVEGLARNMEGEVFILNDNDGVDDNSGENQLINLGVLEPNAG
;
A
#
# COMPACT_ATOMS: atom_id res chain seq x y z
N MET A 1 -1.49 10.96 -0.85
CA MET A 1 -1.11 9.63 -1.36
C MET A 1 -2.35 8.75 -1.40
N VAL A 2 -2.36 7.74 -2.25
CA VAL A 2 -3.46 6.79 -2.40
C VAL A 2 -2.89 5.38 -2.34
N LEU A 3 -3.46 4.52 -1.49
CA LEU A 3 -3.23 3.09 -1.51
C LEU A 3 -4.27 2.46 -2.44
N GLU A 4 -3.79 1.71 -3.44
CA GLU A 4 -4.62 0.91 -4.34
C GLU A 4 -4.31 -0.57 -4.10
N ARG A 5 -5.34 -1.35 -3.78
CA ARG A 5 -5.22 -2.79 -3.62
C ARG A 5 -6.33 -3.52 -4.35
N ASP A 6 -6.04 -4.75 -4.77
CA ASP A 6 -7.08 -5.74 -5.01
C ASP A 6 -7.50 -6.44 -3.69
N ASN A 7 -8.63 -7.14 -3.76
CA ASN A 7 -9.13 -7.99 -2.67
C ASN A 7 -8.62 -9.43 -2.79
N LYS A 8 -7.35 -9.59 -3.14
CA LYS A 8 -6.70 -10.90 -3.27
C LYS A 8 -5.46 -10.95 -2.38
N GLY A 9 -5.20 -12.12 -1.80
CA GLY A 9 -4.02 -12.42 -0.99
C GLY A 9 -3.20 -13.55 -1.61
N GLY A 10 -2.06 -13.85 -0.98
CA GLY A 10 -1.21 -14.97 -1.35
C GLY A 10 -0.80 -14.98 -2.85
N PRO A 11 -0.78 -16.15 -3.51
CA PRO A 11 -0.40 -16.29 -4.92
C PRO A 11 -1.26 -15.47 -5.90
N ASP A 12 -2.50 -15.15 -5.51
CA ASP A 12 -3.46 -14.42 -6.35
C ASP A 12 -3.37 -12.90 -6.20
N ALA A 13 -2.57 -12.40 -5.24
CA ALA A 13 -2.35 -10.97 -5.05
C ALA A 13 -1.64 -10.36 -6.27
N ALA A 14 -2.28 -9.40 -6.93
CA ALA A 14 -1.78 -8.79 -8.17
C ALA A 14 -1.55 -7.28 -8.05
N ILE A 15 -2.36 -6.58 -7.25
CA ILE A 15 -2.29 -5.11 -7.10
C ILE A 15 -2.15 -4.76 -5.63
N LYS A 16 -0.99 -4.21 -5.26
CA LYS A 16 -0.70 -3.59 -3.96
C LYS A 16 0.24 -2.40 -4.20
N ARG A 17 -0.31 -1.20 -4.40
CA ARG A 17 0.44 -0.05 -4.93
C ARG A 17 0.14 1.24 -4.19
N ILE A 18 1.16 2.09 -4.06
CA ILE A 18 1.04 3.43 -3.50
C ILE A 18 1.27 4.46 -4.61
N TYR A 19 0.37 5.44 -4.70
CA TYR A 19 0.45 6.53 -5.67
C TYR A 19 0.50 7.91 -5.00
N SER A 20 1.12 8.86 -5.69
CA SER A 20 0.92 10.29 -5.46
C SER A 20 -0.10 10.84 -6.45
N VAL A 21 -0.81 11.89 -6.01
CA VAL A 21 -1.73 12.68 -6.82
C VAL A 21 -1.40 14.14 -6.52
N GLU A 22 -1.16 14.91 -7.57
CA GLU A 22 -1.01 16.36 -7.50
C GLU A 22 -2.42 16.95 -7.38
N MET A 23 -2.65 17.76 -6.34
CA MET A 23 -3.99 18.28 -6.01
C MET A 23 -4.11 19.79 -6.20
N SER A 24 -3.01 20.50 -6.49
CA SER A 24 -2.96 21.96 -6.50
C SER A 24 -3.88 22.61 -7.54
N GLU A 25 -4.17 21.92 -8.64
CA GLU A 25 -5.01 22.42 -9.74
C GLU A 25 -6.38 21.71 -9.86
N LEU A 26 -6.71 20.81 -8.92
CA LEU A 26 -7.90 19.98 -9.04
C LEU A 26 -9.14 20.61 -8.40
N THR A 27 -10.26 20.45 -9.10
CA THR A 27 -11.61 20.80 -8.62
C THR A 27 -12.52 19.56 -8.61
N SER A 28 -13.64 19.64 -7.92
CA SER A 28 -14.61 18.53 -7.84
C SER A 28 -15.07 18.09 -9.23
N GLY A 29 -15.08 16.78 -9.47
CA GLY A 29 -15.45 16.17 -10.74
C GLY A 29 -14.31 16.03 -11.74
N ASN A 30 -13.10 16.52 -11.44
CA ASN A 30 -11.93 16.26 -12.28
C ASN A 30 -11.47 14.80 -12.19
N THR A 31 -11.03 14.25 -13.32
CA THR A 31 -10.28 12.99 -13.35
C THR A 31 -8.84 13.28 -12.95
N VAL A 32 -8.30 12.50 -12.01
CA VAL A 32 -6.95 12.70 -11.49
C VAL A 32 -5.95 11.80 -12.18
N SER A 33 -4.75 12.33 -12.44
CA SER A 33 -3.60 11.51 -12.83
C SER A 33 -2.89 11.01 -11.58
N LYS A 34 -2.54 9.72 -11.57
CA LYS A 34 -1.80 9.08 -10.48
C LYS A 34 -0.38 8.78 -10.93
N LEU A 35 0.60 9.08 -10.08
CA LEU A 35 2.00 8.70 -10.28
C LEU A 35 2.34 7.55 -9.32
N LEU A 36 2.83 6.43 -9.85
CA LEU A 36 3.21 5.27 -9.05
C LEU A 36 4.46 5.60 -8.23
N LEU A 37 4.34 5.53 -6.91
CA LEU A 37 5.47 5.66 -6.00
C LEU A 37 6.14 4.31 -5.73
N ARG A 38 5.34 3.28 -5.42
CA ARG A 38 5.87 1.94 -5.11
C ARG A 38 4.84 0.85 -5.35
N ASP A 39 5.30 -0.27 -5.91
CA ASP A 39 4.57 -1.54 -5.84
C ASP A 39 5.06 -2.27 -4.59
N ILE A 40 4.18 -2.38 -3.59
CA ILE A 40 4.52 -2.90 -2.25
C ILE A 40 4.30 -4.41 -2.15
N LYS A 41 3.94 -5.09 -3.24
CA LYS A 41 3.75 -6.54 -3.19
C LYS A 41 5.03 -7.25 -2.72
N ALA A 42 6.19 -6.86 -3.27
CA ALA A 42 7.47 -7.43 -2.89
C ALA A 42 7.85 -7.13 -1.42
N ASP A 43 7.46 -5.96 -0.91
CA ASP A 43 7.68 -5.60 0.49
C ASP A 43 6.87 -6.48 1.45
N LEU A 44 5.62 -6.79 1.06
CA LEU A 44 4.75 -7.69 1.81
C LEU A 44 5.22 -9.15 1.74
N ASP A 45 5.74 -9.59 0.58
CA ASP A 45 6.29 -10.94 0.42
C ASP A 45 7.57 -11.15 1.28
N ALA A 46 8.34 -10.06 1.51
CA ALA A 46 9.59 -10.10 2.27
C ALA A 46 9.40 -10.33 3.78
N THR A 47 8.19 -10.11 4.32
CA THR A 47 7.92 -10.32 5.76
C THR A 47 7.75 -11.79 6.14
N GLY A 48 7.79 -12.71 5.15
CA GLY A 48 7.78 -14.15 5.37
C GLY A 48 6.42 -14.76 5.71
N ALA A 49 5.38 -13.92 5.84
CA ALA A 49 3.99 -14.35 5.86
C ALA A 49 3.46 -14.51 4.44
N MET A 50 2.41 -15.32 4.23
CA MET A 50 1.67 -15.28 2.96
C MET A 50 1.26 -13.83 2.69
N THR A 51 1.46 -13.34 1.46
CA THR A 51 1.16 -11.96 1.06
C THR A 51 -0.20 -11.56 1.63
N PHE A 52 -0.20 -10.61 2.58
CA PHE A 52 -1.42 -10.28 3.31
C PHE A 52 -2.52 -9.83 2.35
N GLU A 53 -3.74 -10.33 2.58
CA GLU A 53 -4.88 -10.05 1.72
C GLU A 53 -5.26 -8.55 1.75
N LYS A 54 -5.21 -7.92 2.93
CA LYS A 54 -5.65 -6.54 3.14
C LYS A 54 -4.55 -5.69 3.74
N VAL A 55 -4.11 -4.68 2.97
CA VAL A 55 -3.40 -3.51 3.49
C VAL A 55 -4.42 -2.37 3.53
N GLU A 56 -4.68 -1.82 4.71
CA GLU A 56 -5.76 -0.84 4.94
C GLU A 56 -5.23 0.46 5.52
N GLY A 57 -4.10 0.43 6.24
CA GLY A 57 -3.48 1.63 6.77
C GLY A 57 -2.40 2.17 5.85
N LEU A 58 -2.41 3.49 5.62
CA LEU A 58 -1.33 4.24 4.98
C LEU A 58 -1.12 5.55 5.75
N ALA A 59 0.11 5.78 6.22
CA ALA A 59 0.48 7.00 6.93
C ALA A 59 1.81 7.56 6.42
N ARG A 60 2.02 8.87 6.57
CA ARG A 60 3.29 9.55 6.34
C ARG A 60 3.65 10.40 7.54
N ASN A 61 4.86 10.28 8.06
CA ASN A 61 5.32 11.10 9.18
C ASN A 61 5.93 12.43 8.70
N MET A 62 6.38 13.27 9.65
CA MET A 62 6.99 14.58 9.36
C MET A 62 8.36 14.47 8.66
N GLU A 63 9.06 13.35 8.83
CA GLU A 63 10.34 13.06 8.18
C GLU A 63 10.14 12.56 6.74
N GLY A 64 8.89 12.34 6.34
CA GLY A 64 8.50 11.93 5.00
C GLY A 64 8.46 10.41 4.80
N GLU A 65 8.75 9.63 5.83
CA GLU A 65 8.65 8.17 5.80
C GLU A 65 7.21 7.71 5.69
N VAL A 66 6.99 6.62 4.96
CA VAL A 66 5.69 6.05 4.69
C VAL A 66 5.53 4.73 5.41
N PHE A 67 4.42 4.57 6.12
CA PHE A 67 4.08 3.38 6.87
C PHE A 67 2.82 2.74 6.29
N ILE A 68 2.81 1.41 6.24
CA ILE A 68 1.63 0.61 5.91
C ILE A 68 1.25 -0.31 7.06
N LEU A 69 -0.04 -0.60 7.17
CA LEU A 69 -0.60 -1.52 8.15
C LEU A 69 -1.52 -2.51 7.43
N ASN A 70 -1.29 -3.80 7.65
CA ASN A 70 -2.23 -4.82 7.24
C ASN A 70 -3.41 -4.91 8.24
N ASP A 71 -4.56 -5.29 7.73
CA ASP A 71 -5.70 -5.68 8.55
C ASP A 71 -5.94 -7.18 8.34
N ASN A 72 -5.52 -7.98 9.31
CA ASN A 72 -5.80 -9.41 9.30
C ASN A 72 -7.04 -9.67 10.15
N ASP A 73 -8.18 -9.96 9.52
CA ASP A 73 -9.46 -10.20 10.21
C ASP A 73 -9.51 -11.55 10.95
N GLY A 74 -8.45 -12.36 10.85
CA GLY A 74 -8.24 -13.54 11.69
C GLY A 74 -9.25 -14.67 11.43
N VAL A 75 -9.90 -14.67 10.28
CA VAL A 75 -10.80 -15.73 9.81
C VAL A 75 -10.17 -16.49 8.65
N ASP A 76 -10.57 -17.76 8.45
CA ASP A 76 -10.16 -18.62 7.32
C ASP A 76 -8.63 -18.76 7.11
N ASP A 77 -7.97 -19.53 7.98
CA ASP A 77 -6.54 -19.93 7.90
C ASP A 77 -5.49 -18.79 7.95
N ASN A 78 -5.89 -17.62 8.44
CA ASN A 78 -5.02 -16.44 8.58
C ASN A 78 -4.49 -16.28 10.02
N SER A 79 -3.25 -15.79 10.19
CA SER A 79 -2.59 -15.74 11.51
C SER A 79 -3.19 -14.73 12.51
N GLY A 80 -4.07 -13.83 12.05
CA GLY A 80 -4.56 -12.70 12.85
C GLY A 80 -3.48 -11.66 13.19
N GLU A 81 -2.31 -11.75 12.55
CA GLU A 81 -1.18 -10.87 12.82
C GLU A 81 -1.31 -9.51 12.11
N ASN A 82 -1.13 -8.44 12.89
CA ASN A 82 -1.01 -7.08 12.38
C ASN A 82 0.45 -6.62 12.41
N GLN A 83 0.97 -6.20 11.27
CA GLN A 83 2.29 -5.69 11.02
C GLN A 83 2.22 -4.22 10.57
N LEU A 84 2.94 -3.38 11.31
CA LEU A 84 3.26 -2.02 10.89
C LEU A 84 4.61 -2.04 10.18
N ILE A 85 4.62 -1.74 8.89
CA ILE A 85 5.82 -1.79 8.06
C ILE A 85 6.23 -0.36 7.68
N ASN A 86 7.47 0.01 7.98
CA ASN A 86 8.08 1.25 7.49
C ASN A 86 8.69 1.01 6.10
N LEU A 87 8.16 1.69 5.08
CA LEU A 87 8.66 1.63 3.71
C LEU A 87 9.77 2.66 3.43
N GLY A 88 10.07 3.52 4.41
CA GLY A 88 11.00 4.65 4.28
C GLY A 88 10.39 5.80 3.47
N VAL A 89 11.25 6.71 3.03
CA VAL A 89 10.86 7.80 2.12
C VAL A 89 10.62 7.20 0.73
N LEU A 90 9.44 7.48 0.18
CA LEU A 90 9.08 7.01 -1.16
C LEU A 90 9.34 8.11 -2.19
N GLU A 91 10.13 7.75 -3.20
CA GLU A 91 10.31 8.57 -4.40
C GLU A 91 9.50 7.96 -5.55
N PRO A 92 9.16 8.75 -6.58
CA PRO A 92 8.59 8.20 -7.79
C PRO A 92 9.52 7.13 -8.35
N ASN A 93 9.00 5.91 -8.56
CA ASN A 93 9.77 4.89 -9.26
C ASN A 93 10.15 5.42 -10.65
N ALA A 94 11.43 5.65 -10.89
CA ALA A 94 11.95 5.70 -12.25
C ALA A 94 11.72 4.30 -12.82
N GLY A 95 10.71 4.17 -13.69
CA GLY A 95 10.20 2.89 -14.18
C GLY A 95 11.25 1.95 -14.74
#